data_AF-A0A7C8CZW2-F1
#
_entry.id   AF-A0A7C8CZW2-F1
#
_cell.length_a   1.000
_cell.length_b   1.000
_cell.length_c   1.000
_cell.angle_alpha   90.00
_cell.angle_beta   90.00
_cell.angle_gamma   90.00
#
_symmetry.space_group_name_H-M   'P 1'
#
loop_
_entity.id
_entity.type
_entity.pdbx_description
1 polymer ?
#
loop_
_entity_poly.entity_id
_entity_poly.type
_entity_poly.pdbx_seq_one_letter_code
_entity_poly.pdbx_strand_id
1 'polypeptide(L)' 'MSTTIATSGNADAGPVIARVETFSKEFLSFVRVVAEDGSEGWGQVAPYHADITAQILHRQIAPWVVGRDANDIA' A
#
# COMPACT_ATOMS: atom_id res chain seq x y z
N MET A 1 20.47 -26.84 14.91
CA MET A 1 20.20 -25.57 15.63
C MET A 1 20.79 -24.45 14.78
N SER A 2 19.99 -23.87 13.89
CA SER A 2 20.43 -22.82 12.95
C SER A 2 19.75 -21.52 13.38
N THR A 3 20.57 -20.52 13.68
CA THR A 3 20.19 -19.26 14.31
C THR A 3 19.49 -18.35 13.30
N THR A 4 18.23 -18.03 13.57
CA THR A 4 17.44 -17.00 12.88
C THR A 4 18.12 -15.64 13.02
N ILE A 5 18.63 -15.09 11.93
CA ILE A 5 19.01 -13.68 11.84
C ILE A 5 17.72 -12.86 11.70
N ALA A 6 17.30 -12.24 12.80
CA ALA A 6 16.30 -11.17 12.76
C ALA A 6 16.90 -10.00 11.98
N THR A 7 16.39 -9.77 10.77
CA THR A 7 16.62 -8.53 10.04
C THR A 7 16.11 -7.40 10.92
N SER A 8 17.01 -6.56 11.43
CA SER A 8 16.64 -5.35 12.17
C SER A 8 15.91 -4.42 11.23
N GLY A 9 14.58 -4.45 11.25
CA GLY A 9 13.74 -3.42 10.67
C GLY A 9 14.14 -2.08 11.27
N ASN A 10 14.40 -1.11 10.40
CA ASN A 10 14.80 0.24 10.77
C ASN A 10 13.67 0.90 11.59
N ALA A 11 13.81 0.94 12.92
CA ALA A 11 12.82 1.49 13.84
C ALA A 11 12.70 3.03 13.79
N ASP A 12 13.43 3.68 12.89
CA ASP A 12 13.43 5.15 12.67
C ASP A 12 12.81 5.57 11.31
N ALA A 13 12.32 4.61 10.51
CA ALA A 13 11.51 4.88 9.32
C ALA A 13 10.03 4.63 9.66
N GLY A 14 9.13 5.47 9.18
CA GLY A 14 7.69 5.35 9.41
C GLY A 14 7.08 4.05 8.86
N PRO A 15 5.76 3.87 8.99
CA PRO A 15 5.09 2.61 8.64
C PRO A 15 5.39 2.23 7.19
N VAL A 16 6.09 1.10 7.00
CA VAL A 16 6.46 0.61 5.66
C VAL A 16 5.26 -0.05 5.00
N ILE A 17 4.93 0.35 3.77
CA ILE A 17 3.76 -0.16 3.05
C ILE A 17 3.97 -1.61 2.64
N ALA A 18 3.18 -2.52 3.19
CA ALA A 18 3.26 -3.96 2.92
C ALA A 18 2.36 -4.39 1.76
N ARG A 19 1.15 -3.85 1.69
CA ARG A 19 0.18 -4.18 0.64
C ARG A 19 -0.77 -3.02 0.35
N VAL A 20 -1.22 -2.97 -0.89
CA VAL A 20 -2.26 -2.05 -1.36
C VAL A 20 -3.40 -2.88 -1.93
N GLU A 21 -4.61 -2.63 -1.46
CA GLU A 21 -5.82 -3.34 -1.85
C GLU A 21 -6.83 -2.35 -2.41
N THR A 22 -7.53 -2.74 -3.49
CA THR A 22 -8.57 -1.92 -4.09
C THR A 22 -9.91 -2.62 -4.04
N PHE A 23 -10.92 -1.94 -3.52
CA PHE A 23 -12.30 -2.40 -3.48
C PHE A 23 -13.11 -1.60 -4.50
N SER A 24 -13.22 -2.15 -5.71
CA SER A 24 -13.82 -1.45 -6.85
C SER A 24 -15.24 -1.91 -7.14
N LYS A 25 -16.11 -0.94 -7.43
CA LYS A 25 -17.42 -1.09 -8.08
C LYS A 25 -17.46 -0.21 -9.33
N GLU A 26 -18.55 -0.29 -10.09
CA GLU A 26 -18.73 0.40 -11.38
C GLU A 26 -18.40 1.90 -11.32
N PHE A 27 -18.80 2.60 -10.25
CA PHE A 27 -18.65 4.06 -10.16
C PHE A 27 -17.61 4.54 -9.15
N LEU A 28 -17.19 3.68 -8.21
CA LEU A 28 -16.37 4.04 -7.07
C LEU A 28 -15.36 2.94 -6.77
N SER A 29 -14.15 3.32 -6.40
CA SER A 29 -13.16 2.39 -5.89
C SER A 29 -12.45 2.98 -4.68
N PHE A 30 -12.41 2.20 -3.61
CA PHE A 30 -11.67 2.52 -2.40
C PHE A 30 -10.32 1.83 -2.42
N VAL A 31 -9.32 2.49 -1.83
CA VAL A 31 -7.96 1.96 -1.68
C VAL A 31 -7.71 1.79 -0.19
N ARG A 32 -7.28 0.59 0.19
CA ARG A 32 -6.75 0.31 1.52
C ARG A 32 -5.26 0.06 1.41
N VAL A 33 -4.47 0.79 2.19
CA VAL A 33 -3.03 0.59 2.35
C VAL A 33 -2.80 -0.02 3.72
N VAL A 34 -2.05 -1.11 3.78
CA VAL A 34 -1.67 -1.76 5.04
C VAL A 34 -0.16 -1.75 5.14
N ALA A 35 0.33 -1.26 6.27
CA ALA A 35 1.75 -1.26 6.60
C ALA A 35 2.16 -2.53 7.36
N GLU A 36 3.47 -2.78 7.45
CA GLU A 36 4.02 -3.97 8.11
C GLU A 36 3.73 -4.01 9.62
N ASP A 37 3.54 -2.86 10.24
CA ASP A 37 3.15 -2.71 11.66
C ASP A 37 1.65 -2.99 11.93
N GLY A 38 0.87 -3.22 10.87
CA GLY A 38 -0.58 -3.40 10.93
C GLY A 38 -1.38 -2.09 10.88
N SER A 39 -0.73 -0.94 10.72
CA SER A 39 -1.40 0.33 10.46
C SER A 39 -2.14 0.28 9.13
N GLU A 40 -3.39 0.75 9.12
CA GLU A 40 -4.21 0.79 7.91
C GLU A 40 -4.61 2.23 7.57
N GLY A 41 -4.55 2.56 6.28
CA GLY A 41 -5.03 3.82 5.72
C GLY A 41 -6.06 3.58 4.62
N TRP A 42 -7.11 4.40 4.60
CA TRP A 42 -8.15 4.35 3.58
C TRP A 42 -8.12 5.61 2.72
N GLY A 43 -8.27 5.41 1.41
CA GLY A 43 -8.37 6.46 0.41
C GLY A 43 -9.38 6.12 -0.67
N GLN A 44 -9.59 7.06 -1.58
CA GLN A 44 -10.50 6.90 -2.71
C GLN A 44 -9.79 7.30 -4.00
N VAL A 45 -10.02 6.55 -5.09
CA VAL A 45 -9.62 6.99 -6.43
C VAL A 45 -10.72 7.84 -7.08
N ALA A 46 -10.39 8.49 -8.19
CA ALA A 46 -11.36 9.26 -8.97
C ALA A 46 -12.58 8.40 -9.36
N PRO A 47 -13.81 8.95 -9.25
CA PRO A 47 -15.01 8.28 -9.72
C PRO A 47 -15.03 8.20 -11.26
N TYR A 48 -15.90 7.33 -11.79
CA TYR A 48 -16.01 6.94 -13.20
C TYR A 48 -14.83 6.12 -13.73
N HIS A 49 -15.12 4.95 -14.31
CA HIS A 49 -14.11 3.96 -14.73
C HIS A 49 -13.14 3.60 -13.59
N ALA A 50 -13.70 3.46 -12.38
CA ALA A 50 -12.94 3.21 -11.17
C ALA A 50 -12.25 1.82 -11.20
N ASP A 51 -12.82 0.88 -11.96
CA ASP A 51 -12.26 -0.44 -12.26
C ASP A 51 -10.97 -0.36 -13.10
N ILE A 52 -10.93 0.52 -14.11
CA ILE A 52 -9.74 0.74 -14.94
C ILE A 52 -8.66 1.41 -14.10
N THR A 53 -9.03 2.43 -13.32
CA THR A 53 -8.11 3.15 -12.45
C THR A 53 -7.50 2.23 -11.40
N ALA A 54 -8.27 1.30 -10.83
CA ALA A 54 -7.76 0.30 -9.90
C ALA A 54 -6.71 -0.63 -10.55
N GLN A 55 -6.93 -1.07 -11.80
CA GLN A 55 -5.95 -1.87 -12.52
C GLN A 55 -4.65 -1.10 -12.79
N ILE A 56 -4.75 0.18 -13.14
CA ILE A 56 -3.60 1.06 -13.34
C ILE A 56 -2.83 1.21 -12.03
N LEU A 57 -3.52 1.45 -10.92
CA LEU A 57 -2.89 1.56 -9.60
C LEU A 57 -2.04 0.32 -9.28
N HIS A 58 -2.59 -0.89 -9.47
CA HIS A 58 -1.85 -2.13 -9.19
C HIS A 58 -0.67 -2.37 -10.13
N ARG A 59 -0.80 -2.02 -11.42
CA ARG A 59 0.25 -2.28 -12.41
C ARG A 59 1.34 -1.23 -12.42
N GLN A 60 0.98 0.04 -12.27
CA GLN A 60 1.90 1.15 -12.49
C GLN A 60 2.33 1.84 -11.21
N ILE A 61 1.55 1.78 -10.12
CA ILE A 61 1.82 2.52 -8.88
C ILE A 61 2.30 1.57 -7.77
N ALA A 62 1.59 0.47 -7.51
CA ALA A 62 1.89 -0.43 -6.40
C ALA A 62 3.36 -0.91 -6.33
N PRO A 63 4.05 -1.24 -7.45
CA PRO A 63 5.47 -1.64 -7.41
C PRO A 63 6.44 -0.58 -6.88
N TRP A 64 6.08 0.70 -6.97
CA TRP A 64 6.92 1.81 -6.49
C TRP A 64 6.64 2.19 -5.03
N VAL A 65 5.50 1.74 -4.51
CA VAL A 65 4.96 2.14 -3.21
C VAL A 65 5.16 1.04 -2.17
N VAL A 66 5.04 -0.24 -2.56
CA VAL A 66 5.32 -1.37 -1.66
C VAL A 66 6.79 -1.34 -1.22
N GLY A 67 7.02 -1.37 0.10
CA GLY A 67 8.35 -1.28 0.71
C GLY A 67 8.85 0.14 0.97
N ARG A 68 8.04 1.18 0.70
CA ARG A 68 8.35 2.58 1.04
C ARG A 68 7.72 2.99 2.38
N ASP A 69 8.27 4.03 2.99
CA ASP A 69 7.69 4.70 4.15
C ASP A 69 6.38 5.41 3.78
N ALA A 70 5.29 5.12 4.49
CA ALA A 70 3.99 5.73 4.28
C ALA A 70 3.91 7.21 4.69
N ASN A 71 4.84 7.70 5.51
CA ASN A 71 4.89 9.11 5.92
C ASN A 71 5.67 10.01 4.93
N ASP A 72 6.37 9.43 3.96
CA ASP A 72 7.12 10.15 2.93
C ASP A 72 6.20 10.58 1.77
N ILE A 73 5.26 11.47 2.07
CA ILE A 73 4.30 12.05 1.12
C ILE A 73 4.62 13.53 0.98
N ALA A 74 5.54 13.87 0.06
CA ALA A 74 5.92 15.23 -0.28
C ALA A 74 5.10 15.82 -1.44
#